data_AF-A0A2G9TSR1-F1
#
_entry.id   AF-A0A2G9TSR1-F1
#
_cell.length_a   1.000
_cell.length_b   1.000
_cell.length_c   1.000
_cell.angle_alpha   90.00
_cell.angle_beta   90.00
_cell.angle_gamma   90.00
#
_symmetry.space_group_name_H-M   'P 1'
#
loop_
_entity.id
_entity.type
_entity.pdbx_description
1 polymer ?
#
loop_
_entity_poly.entity_id
_entity_poly.type
_entity_poly.pdbx_seq_one_letter_code
_entity_poly.pdbx_strand_id
1 'polypeptide(L)'
;TFITFFDQLKLNVRAVDELFPNLKELYTSINAMSTLPEDFDGRAKVKAWHDRLSTMAASEEITDEEARQMIFELEAAYSSFIKFLHTQQQ
;
A
#
# COMPACT_ATOMS: atom_id res chain seq x y z
N THR A 1 -3.57 -5.78 -5.00
CA THR A 1 -4.65 -5.34 -4.05
C THR A 1 -4.13 -5.28 -2.62
N PHE A 2 -4.85 -4.64 -1.66
CA PHE A 2 -4.39 -4.53 -0.25
C PHE A 2 -4.10 -5.90 0.39
N ILE A 3 -4.99 -6.88 0.21
CA ILE A 3 -4.89 -8.20 0.83
C ILE A 3 -3.64 -8.93 0.35
N THR A 4 -3.44 -9.01 -0.97
CA THR A 4 -2.26 -9.67 -1.56
C THR A 4 -0.95 -9.07 -1.04
N PHE A 5 -0.89 -7.75 -0.90
CA PHE A 5 0.30 -7.08 -0.40
C PHE A 5 0.55 -7.36 1.09
N PHE A 6 -0.51 -7.38 1.92
CA PHE A 6 -0.39 -7.76 3.33
C PHE A 6 0.05 -9.21 3.50
N ASP A 7 -0.47 -10.12 2.68
CA ASP A 7 -0.09 -11.53 2.74
C ASP A 7 1.40 -11.72 2.44
N GLN A 8 1.95 -11.02 1.45
CA GLN A 8 3.39 -11.03 1.17
C GLN A 8 4.21 -10.58 2.39
N LEU A 9 3.85 -9.44 3.00
CA LEU A 9 4.58 -8.94 4.17
C LEU A 9 4.50 -9.90 5.37
N LYS A 10 3.33 -10.54 5.57
CA LYS A 10 3.12 -11.55 6.63
C LYS A 10 3.86 -12.86 6.38
N LEU A 11 4.11 -13.22 5.12
CA LEU A 11 4.92 -14.38 4.72
C LEU A 11 6.43 -14.12 4.76
N ASN A 12 6.85 -12.99 5.34
CA ASN A 12 8.24 -12.54 5.39
C ASN A 12 8.86 -12.23 4.02
N VAL A 13 8.05 -11.88 3.01
CA VAL A 13 8.57 -11.31 1.77
C VAL A 13 9.14 -9.93 2.07
N ARG A 14 10.39 -9.71 1.67
CA ARG A 14 11.12 -8.44 1.90
C ARG A 14 11.76 -7.89 0.63
N ALA A 15 11.98 -8.71 -0.39
CA ALA A 15 12.61 -8.31 -1.63
C ALA A 15 11.79 -7.27 -2.41
N VAL A 16 12.47 -6.23 -2.88
CA VAL A 16 11.86 -5.09 -3.58
C VAL A 16 11.19 -5.54 -4.88
N ASP A 17 11.82 -6.44 -5.64
CA ASP A 17 11.28 -6.97 -6.90
C ASP A 17 9.99 -7.79 -6.71
N GLU A 18 9.83 -8.44 -5.56
CA GLU A 18 8.60 -9.16 -5.20
C GLU A 18 7.49 -8.23 -4.66
N LEU A 19 7.86 -7.18 -3.91
CA LEU A 19 6.90 -6.26 -3.28
C LEU A 19 6.44 -5.15 -4.21
N PHE A 20 7.35 -4.54 -4.97
CA PHE A 20 7.08 -3.35 -5.77
C PHE A 20 5.97 -3.52 -6.82
N PRO A 21 5.86 -4.65 -7.56
CA PRO A 21 4.78 -4.85 -8.52
C PRO A 21 3.38 -4.78 -7.88
N ASN A 22 3.20 -5.42 -6.72
CA ASN A 22 1.92 -5.43 -6.01
C ASN A 22 1.60 -4.07 -5.38
N LEU A 23 2.62 -3.36 -4.87
CA LEU A 23 2.44 -2.00 -4.37
C LEU A 23 2.09 -1.01 -5.49
N LYS A 24 2.73 -1.14 -6.65
CA LYS A 24 2.43 -0.32 -7.83
C LYS A 24 1.02 -0.56 -8.35
N GLU A 25 0.56 -1.81 -8.37
CA GLU A 25 -0.83 -2.13 -8.72
C GLU A 25 -1.81 -1.52 -7.71
N LEU A 26 -1.51 -1.62 -6.40
CA LEU A 26 -2.30 -1.00 -5.34
C LEU A 26 -2.39 0.52 -5.51
N TYR A 27 -1.26 1.19 -5.71
CA TYR A 27 -1.18 2.62 -5.96
C TYR A 27 -2.00 3.01 -7.19
N THR A 28 -1.87 2.27 -8.29
CA THR A 28 -2.60 2.54 -9.54
C THR A 28 -4.10 2.38 -9.33
N SER A 29 -4.54 1.34 -8.62
CA SER A 29 -5.94 1.07 -8.32
C SER A 29 -6.58 2.16 -7.47
N ILE A 30 -5.86 2.64 -6.44
CA ILE A 30 -6.32 3.77 -5.60
C ILE A 30 -6.38 5.05 -6.42
N ASN A 31 -5.40 5.29 -7.30
CA ASN A 31 -5.41 6.50 -8.13
C ASN A 31 -6.50 6.52 -9.19
N ALA A 32 -6.86 5.36 -9.73
CA ALA A 32 -7.92 5.22 -10.72
C ALA A 32 -9.32 5.46 -10.13
N MET A 33 -9.50 5.39 -8.81
CA MET A 33 -10.77 5.69 -8.17
C MET A 33 -10.99 7.20 -8.06
N SER A 34 -11.73 7.74 -9.03
CA SER A 34 -12.18 9.13 -9.07
C SER A 34 -13.21 9.47 -7.99
N THR A 35 -13.81 8.46 -7.35
CA THR A 35 -14.76 8.65 -6.24
C THR A 35 -14.06 8.98 -4.93
N LEU A 36 -12.78 8.62 -4.77
CA LEU A 36 -12.05 8.92 -3.54
C LEU A 36 -11.79 10.42 -3.40
N PRO A 37 -11.92 10.99 -2.19
CA PRO A 37 -11.54 12.37 -1.92
C PRO A 37 -10.09 12.66 -2.34
N GLU A 38 -9.81 13.87 -2.82
CA GLU A 38 -8.44 14.30 -3.17
C GLU A 38 -7.50 14.26 -1.96
N ASP A 39 -8.05 14.51 -0.78
CA ASP A 39 -7.45 14.51 0.55
C ASP A 39 -7.50 13.13 1.25
N PHE A 40 -7.73 12.06 0.49
CA PHE A 40 -7.68 10.70 1.03
C PHE A 40 -6.27 10.34 1.51
N ASP A 41 -6.08 10.36 2.84
CA ASP A 41 -4.82 10.06 3.53
C ASP A 41 -4.17 8.73 3.10
N GLY A 42 -4.98 7.72 2.79
CA GLY A 42 -4.47 6.43 2.31
C GLY A 42 -3.70 6.51 0.98
N ARG A 43 -4.02 7.49 0.12
CA ARG A 43 -3.29 7.73 -1.14
C ARG A 43 -1.89 8.24 -0.88
N ALA A 44 -1.74 9.18 0.06
CA ALA A 44 -0.45 9.74 0.44
C ALA A 44 0.47 8.66 1.06
N LYS A 45 -0.08 7.80 1.93
CA LYS A 45 0.66 6.68 2.54
C LYS A 45 1.15 5.67 1.52
N VAL A 46 0.26 5.21 0.63
CA VAL A 46 0.64 4.25 -0.43
C VAL A 46 1.67 4.87 -1.38
N LYS A 47 1.55 6.17 -1.69
CA LYS A 47 2.53 6.90 -2.49
C LYS A 47 3.91 6.95 -1.83
N ALA A 48 3.97 7.25 -0.53
CA ALA A 48 5.23 7.34 0.21
C ALA A 48 6.02 6.02 0.14
N TRP A 49 5.33 4.89 0.34
CA TRP A 49 5.96 3.56 0.20
C TRP A 49 6.32 3.22 -1.24
N HIS A 50 5.47 3.58 -2.21
CA HIS A 50 5.77 3.37 -3.62
C HIS A 50 7.03 4.14 -4.02
N ASP A 51 7.13 5.41 -3.65
CA ASP A 51 8.28 6.25 -3.95
C ASP A 51 9.54 5.69 -3.26
N ARG A 52 9.45 5.25 -1.99
CA ARG A 52 10.57 4.61 -1.30
C ARG A 52 11.06 3.36 -2.02
N LEU A 53 10.18 2.39 -2.31
CA LEU A 53 10.54 1.17 -3.02
C LEU A 53 11.03 1.43 -4.45
N SER A 54 10.56 2.50 -5.11
CA SER A 54 11.03 2.87 -6.46
C SER A 54 12.47 3.37 -6.49
N THR A 55 13.01 3.83 -5.36
CA THR A 55 14.40 4.28 -5.23
C THR A 55 15.37 3.17 -4.85
N MET A 56 14.85 2.00 -4.45
CA MET A 56 15.65 0.83 -4.08
C MET A 56 15.93 -0.04 -5.30
N ALA A 57 17.06 -0.74 -5.29
CA ALA A 57 17.36 -1.75 -6.29
C ALA A 57 16.45 -2.96 -6.12
N ALA A 58 16.13 -3.62 -7.23
CA ALA A 58 15.30 -4.83 -7.27
C ALA A 58 15.79 -5.93 -6.31
N SER A 59 17.12 -6.05 -6.12
CA SER A 59 17.75 -7.03 -5.24
C SER A 59 17.85 -6.60 -3.77
N GLU A 60 17.49 -5.36 -3.44
CA GLU A 60 17.45 -4.91 -2.05
C GLU A 60 16.22 -5.48 -1.34
N GLU A 61 16.33 -5.57 -0.02
CA GLU A 61 15.25 -6.02 0.85
C GLU A 61 14.90 -4.91 1.83
N ILE A 62 13.61 -4.77 2.13
CA ILE A 62 13.17 -3.92 3.24
C ILE A 62 13.46 -4.61 4.57
N THR A 63 13.71 -3.82 5.61
CA THR A 63 13.89 -4.34 6.96
C THR A 63 12.57 -4.84 7.57
N ASP A 64 12.63 -5.71 8.59
CA ASP A 64 11.43 -6.13 9.32
C ASP A 64 10.70 -4.96 10.01
N GLU A 65 11.44 -3.93 10.40
CA GLU A 65 10.87 -2.71 10.96
C GLU A 65 10.07 -1.94 9.91
N GLU A 66 10.63 -1.75 8.71
CA GLU A 66 9.93 -1.15 7.58
C GLU A 66 8.70 -1.96 7.17
N ALA A 67 8.80 -3.29 7.14
CA ALA A 67 7.67 -4.17 6.83
C ALA A 67 6.53 -4.00 7.86
N ARG A 68 6.84 -3.90 9.16
CA ARG A 68 5.83 -3.65 10.20
C ARG A 68 5.21 -2.26 10.08
N GLN A 69 6.02 -1.24 9.80
CA GLN A 69 5.53 0.11 9.59
C GLN A 69 4.62 0.19 8.36
N MET A 70 5.00 -0.47 7.26
CA MET A 70 4.19 -0.61 6.05
C MET A 70 2.84 -1.25 6.34
N ILE A 71 2.83 -2.39 7.07
CA ILE A 71 1.57 -3.05 7.46
C ILE A 71 0.68 -2.06 8.23
N PHE A 72 1.22 -1.43 9.28
CA PHE A 72 0.45 -0.52 10.13
C PHE A 72 -0.15 0.66 9.35
N GLU A 73 0.64 1.33 8.51
CA GLU A 73 0.18 2.49 7.75
C GLU A 73 -0.83 2.12 6.66
N LEU A 74 -0.60 1.00 5.97
CA LEU A 74 -1.50 0.53 4.94
C LEU A 74 -2.79 -0.07 5.53
N GLU A 75 -2.76 -0.65 6.73
CA GLU A 75 -3.97 -1.09 7.44
C GLU A 75 -4.85 0.10 7.81
N ALA A 76 -4.24 1.21 8.25
CA ALA A 76 -4.96 2.45 8.48
C ALA A 76 -5.58 3.00 7.17
N ALA A 77 -4.83 2.95 6.06
CA ALA A 77 -5.34 3.34 4.74
C ALA A 77 -6.51 2.46 4.28
N TYR A 78 -6.40 1.14 4.47
CA TYR A 78 -7.45 0.18 4.15
C TYR A 78 -8.71 0.39 5.01
N SER A 79 -8.55 0.64 6.32
CA SER A 79 -9.68 0.95 7.21
C SER A 79 -10.44 2.20 6.75
N SER A 80 -9.72 3.27 6.42
CA SER A 80 -10.30 4.50 5.87
C SER A 80 -10.99 4.26 4.53
N PHE A 81 -10.39 3.42 3.67
CA PHE A 81 -10.97 3.03 2.38
C PHE A 81 -12.29 2.28 2.55
N ILE A 82 -12.35 1.29 3.44
CA ILE A 82 -13.57 0.52 3.73
C ILE A 82 -14.67 1.42 4.32
N LYS A 83 -14.31 2.30 5.25
CA LYS A 83 -15.25 3.30 5.80
C LYS A 83 -15.84 4.17 4.69
N PHE A 84 -15.00 4.67 3.79
CA PHE A 84 -15.44 5.46 2.64
C PHE A 84 -16.42 4.67 1.76
N LEU A 85 -16.09 3.43 1.40
CA LEU A 85 -16.98 2.57 0.60
C LEU A 85 -18.34 2.35 1.28
N HIS A 86 -18.36 2.14 2.60
CA HIS A 86 -19.62 2.02 3.35
C HIS A 86 -20.43 3.32 3.35
N THR A 87 -19.79 4.49 3.44
CA THR A 87 -20.48 5.78 3.37
C THR A 87 -21.04 6.09 1.99
N GLN A 88 -20.45 5.58 0.91
CA GLN A 88 -20.96 5.77 -0.46
C GLN A 88 -22.16 4.86 -0.81
N GLN A 89 -22.46 3.84 0.00
CA GLN A 89 -23.61 2.94 -0.21
C GLN A 89 -24.88 3.35 0.54
N GLN A 90 -24.86 4.48 1.27
CA GLN A 90 -26.03 5.10 1.91
C GLN A 90 -26.49 6.34 1.13
#